data_AF-A0AA37NYI1-F1
#
_entry.id   AF-A0AA37NYI1-F1
#
_cell.length_a   1.000
_cell.length_b   1.000
_cell.length_c   1.000
_cell.angle_alpha   90.00
_cell.angle_beta   90.00
_cell.angle_gamma   90.00
#
_symmetry.space_group_name_H-M   'P 1'
#
loop_
_entity.id
_entity.type
_entity.pdbx_description
1 polymer ?
#
loop_
_entity_poly.entity_id
_entity_poly.type
_entity_poly.pdbx_seq_one_letter_code
_entity_poly.pdbx_strand_id
1 'polypeptide(L)' 'MTEKNDREFEEASAAVARHVALLREYNEIKDVGQQLMGMVAEKRGVTVGSLYKTGEFGVGPRD' A
#
# COMPACT_ATOMS: atom_id res chain seq x y z
N MET A 1 -22.55 -33.75 -2.65
CA MET A 1 -22.59 -32.61 -1.69
C MET A 1 -21.21 -32.06 -1.38
N THR A 2 -20.13 -32.84 -1.51
CA THR A 2 -18.74 -32.43 -1.21
C THR A 2 -18.13 -31.49 -2.26
N GLU A 3 -18.25 -31.82 -3.55
CA GLU A 3 -17.58 -31.05 -4.62
C GLU A 3 -18.00 -29.59 -4.74
N LYS A 4 -19.27 -29.27 -4.40
CA LYS A 4 -19.78 -27.89 -4.45
C LYS A 4 -19.20 -27.04 -3.33
N ASN A 5 -19.05 -27.60 -2.13
CA ASN A 5 -18.46 -26.91 -0.99
C ASN A 5 -16.95 -26.69 -1.18
N ASP A 6 -16.24 -27.66 -1.75
CA ASP A 6 -14.81 -27.54 -2.02
C ASP A 6 -14.53 -26.43 -3.05
N ARG A 7 -15.37 -26.33 -4.09
CA ARG A 7 -15.25 -25.27 -5.10
C ARG A 7 -15.54 -23.87 -4.53
N GLU A 8 -16.57 -23.73 -3.70
CA GLU A 8 -16.89 -22.45 -3.04
C GLU A 8 -15.75 -22.02 -2.08
N PHE A 9 -15.12 -22.98 -1.38
CA PHE A 9 -13.96 -22.73 -0.54
C PHE A 9 -12.74 -22.27 -1.34
N GLU A 10 -12.42 -22.93 -2.45
CA GLU A 10 -11.31 -22.54 -3.33
C GLU A 10 -11.53 -21.16 -3.96
N GLU A 11 -12.75 -20.83 -4.39
CA GLU A 11 -13.08 -19.51 -4.93
C GLU A 11 -12.92 -18.40 -3.87
N ALA A 12 -13.35 -18.66 -2.63
CA ALA A 12 -13.16 -17.74 -1.50
C ALA A 12 -11.67 -17.58 -1.13
N SER A 13 -10.93 -18.69 -1.08
CA SER A 13 -9.48 -18.69 -0.83
C SER A 13 -8.73 -17.90 -1.90
N ALA A 14 -9.07 -18.13 -3.17
CA ALA A 14 -8.50 -17.38 -4.29
C ALA A 14 -8.83 -15.88 -4.21
N ALA A 15 -10.04 -15.51 -3.78
CA ALA A 15 -10.39 -14.11 -3.56
C ALA A 15 -9.53 -13.49 -2.46
N VAL A 16 -9.35 -14.14 -1.31
CA VAL A 16 -8.49 -13.66 -0.23
C VAL A 16 -7.04 -13.54 -0.68
N ALA A 17 -6.51 -14.55 -1.38
CA ALA A 17 -5.15 -14.53 -1.90
C ALA A 17 -4.90 -13.33 -2.83
N ARG A 18 -5.87 -13.00 -3.71
CA ARG A 18 -5.80 -11.80 -4.56
C ARG A 18 -5.75 -10.51 -3.74
N HIS A 19 -6.58 -10.39 -2.71
CA HIS A 19 -6.58 -9.20 -1.84
C HIS A 19 -5.26 -9.05 -1.08
N VAL A 20 -4.70 -10.15 -0.58
CA VAL A 20 -3.40 -10.15 0.10
C VAL A 20 -2.27 -9.73 -0.86
N ALA A 21 -2.30 -10.20 -2.10
CA ALA A 21 -1.32 -9.82 -3.12
C ALA A 21 -1.40 -8.31 -3.41
N LEU A 22 -2.60 -7.78 -3.65
CA LEU A 22 -2.81 -6.35 -3.90
C LEU A 22 -2.36 -5.47 -2.72
N LEU A 23 -2.65 -5.90 -1.48
CA LEU A 23 -2.19 -5.18 -0.28
C LEU A 23 -0.67 -5.19 -0.15
N ARG A 24 0.01 -6.27 -0.50
CA ARG A 24 1.48 -6.34 -0.49
C ARG A 24 2.08 -5.41 -1.53
N GLU A 25 1.57 -5.45 -2.76
CA GLU A 25 2.04 -4.60 -3.85
C GLU A 25 1.85 -3.11 -3.52
N TYR A 26 0.68 -2.74 -2.98
CA TYR A 26 0.42 -1.38 -2.52
C TYR A 26 1.36 -0.95 -1.39
N ASN A 27 1.58 -1.81 -0.39
CA ASN A 27 2.50 -1.47 0.71
C ASN A 27 3.94 -1.30 0.21
N GLU A 28 4.39 -2.13 -0.73
CA GLU A 28 5.73 -2.03 -1.31
C GLU A 28 5.96 -0.68 -2.00
N ILE A 29 5.04 -0.26 -2.88
CA ILE A 29 5.18 1.04 -3.57
C ILE A 29 5.07 2.22 -2.59
N LYS A 30 4.18 2.12 -1.58
CA LYS A 30 4.03 3.14 -0.55
C LYS A 30 5.33 3.32 0.23
N ASP A 31 5.96 2.22 0.63
CA ASP A 31 7.21 2.25 1.41
C ASP A 31 8.36 2.87 0.59
N VAL A 32 8.46 2.55 -0.70
CA VAL A 32 9.43 3.22 -1.61
C VAL A 32 9.15 4.72 -1.69
N GLY A 33 7.89 5.13 -1.86
CA GLY A 33 7.50 6.54 -1.90
C GLY A 33 7.86 7.28 -0.62
N GLN A 34 7.59 6.68 0.54
CA GLN A 34 7.93 7.25 1.85
C GLN A 34 9.44 7.40 2.07
N GLN A 35 10.24 6.42 1.63
CA GLN A 35 11.70 6.51 1.69
C GLN A 35 12.23 7.66 0.83
N LEU A 36 11.73 7.81 -0.40
CA LEU A 36 12.11 8.90 -1.29
C LEU A 36 11.73 10.26 -0.71
N MET A 37 10.52 10.39 -0.15
CA MET A 37 10.11 11.61 0.54
C MET A 37 10.98 11.91 1.77
N GLY A 38 11.43 10.89 2.49
CA GLY A 38 12.43 11.01 3.56
C GLY A 38 13.70 11.70 3.08
N MET A 39 14.26 11.22 1.97
CA MET A 39 15.47 11.80 1.37
C MET A 39 15.26 13.24 0.89
N VAL A 40 14.08 13.55 0.33
CA VAL A 40 13.73 14.92 -0.08
C VAL A 40 13.61 15.84 1.14
N ALA A 41 12.94 15.37 2.20
CA ALA A 41 12.76 16.13 3.44
C ALA A 41 14.12 16.45 4.08
N GLU A 42 15.01 15.45 4.15
CA GLU A 42 16.38 15.59 4.63
C GLU A 42 17.14 16.67 3.85
N LYS A 43 17.15 16.58 2.50
CA LYS A 43 17.82 17.58 1.65
C LYS A 43 17.26 19.00 1.80
N ARG A 44 15.96 19.13 2.10
CA ARG A 44 15.28 20.42 2.28
C ARG A 44 15.36 20.94 3.71
N GLY A 45 15.88 20.17 4.66
CA GLY A 45 15.92 20.53 6.08
C GLY A 45 14.53 20.64 6.72
N VAL A 46 13.55 19.92 6.18
CA VAL A 46 12.15 19.91 6.67
C VAL A 46 11.76 18.52 7.14
N THR A 47 10.62 18.40 7.83
CA THR A 47 10.08 17.09 8.21
C THR A 47 9.26 16.48 7.08
N VAL A 48 9.22 15.15 6.98
CA VAL A 48 8.36 14.45 6.00
C VAL A 48 6.88 14.88 6.14
N GLY A 49 6.43 15.10 7.39
CA GLY A 49 5.10 15.63 7.69
C GLY A 49 4.79 16.98 7.02
N SER A 50 5.80 17.81 6.74
CA SER A 50 5.62 19.06 6.01
C SER A 50 5.37 18.83 4.51
N LEU A 51 6.03 17.83 3.91
CA LEU A 51 5.85 17.49 2.50
C LEU A 51 4.44 16.96 2.20
N TYR A 52 3.83 16.26 3.15
CA TYR A 52 2.42 15.88 3.05
C TYR A 52 1.47 17.07 3.09
N LYS A 53 1.81 18.14 3.83
CA LYS A 53 0.96 19.34 3.95
C LYS A 53 1.02 20.23 2.71
N THR A 54 2.12 20.19 1.96
CA THR A 54 2.22 20.96 0.70
C THR A 54 1.39 20.35 -0.41
N GLY A 55 1.06 19.05 -0.33
CA GLY A 55 0.37 18.32 -1.39
C GLY A 55 1.21 18.16 -2.67
N GLU A 56 2.49 18.52 -2.63
CA GLU A 56 3.40 18.55 -3.80
C GLU A 56 3.52 17.18 -4.47
N PHE A 57 3.47 16.11 -3.69
CA PHE A 57 3.62 14.73 -4.16
C PHE A 57 2.29 14.01 -4.36
N GLY A 58 1.15 14.69 -4.16
CA GLY A 58 -0.19 14.11 -4.35
C GLY A 58 -0.55 13.00 -3.35
N VAL A 59 0.22 12.85 -2.27
CA VAL A 59 0.00 11.87 -1.20
C VAL A 59 -0.22 12.59 0.13
N GLY A 60 -1.08 12.02 0.97
CA GLY A 60 -1.36 12.48 2.32
C GLY A 60 -0.81 11.54 3.40
N PRO A 61 -0.85 11.96 4.67
CA PRO A 61 -0.32 11.17 5.79
C PRO A 61 -1.17 9.94 6.14
N ARG A 62 -2.31 9.73 5.46
CA ARG A 62 -3.23 8.60 5.67
C ARG A 62 -3.33 7.70 4.43
N ASP A 63 -2.54 7.97 3.41
CA ASP A 63 -2.49 7.25 2.13
C ASP A 63 -1.31 6.28 2.05
#